data_AF-A0A846ARD1-F1
#
_entry.id   AF-A0A846ARD1-F1
#
_cell.length_a   1.000
_cell.length_b   1.000
_cell.length_c   1.000
_cell.angle_alpha   90.00
_cell.angle_beta   90.00
_cell.angle_gamma   90.00
#
_symmetry.space_group_name_H-M   'P 1'
#
loop_
_entity.id
_entity.type
_entity.pdbx_description
1 polymer ?
#
loop_
_entity_poly.entity_id
_entity_poly.type
_entity_poly.pdbx_seq_one_letter_code
_entity_poly.pdbx_strand_id
1 'polypeptide(L)'
;MPKASTEDIERLVHDLGADAEPSLNYLFLTVSACAIATMGLLSNSTAVIIGAMIIAPLMMPLRGLALAALEGNFQMVSKSLTTVGIGTLVAVVMAWMVGRIVGLPASEFGQEILSRTQPNLADLGVAIAAGAVSGFAKIRPQISDALAGTAISVALMPP
;
A
#
# COMPACT_ATOMS: atom_id res chain seq x y z
N MET A 1 -30.75 4.89 -11.78
CA MET A 1 -29.52 4.29 -11.22
C MET A 1 -29.83 2.85 -10.89
N PRO A 2 -29.19 1.85 -11.53
CA PRO A 2 -29.32 0.48 -11.03
C PRO A 2 -28.71 0.45 -9.62
N LYS A 3 -29.53 0.10 -8.62
CA LYS A 3 -29.04 -0.11 -7.26
C LYS A 3 -28.18 -1.37 -7.29
N ALA A 4 -27.02 -1.34 -6.63
CA ALA A 4 -26.23 -2.57 -6.41
C ALA A 4 -27.14 -3.61 -5.77
N SER A 5 -27.08 -4.87 -6.23
CA SER A 5 -27.91 -5.91 -5.63
C SER A 5 -27.43 -6.16 -4.19
N THR A 6 -28.34 -6.58 -3.32
CA THR A 6 -27.99 -6.93 -1.94
C THR A 6 -26.89 -8.00 -1.88
N GLU A 7 -26.88 -8.89 -2.86
CA GLU A 7 -25.90 -9.96 -3.02
C GLU A 7 -24.50 -9.42 -3.38
N ASP A 8 -24.42 -8.37 -4.21
CA ASP A 8 -23.15 -7.72 -4.56
C ASP A 8 -22.52 -7.02 -3.35
N ILE A 9 -23.35 -6.39 -2.51
CA ILE A 9 -22.89 -5.70 -1.30
C ILE A 9 -22.35 -6.73 -0.30
N GLU A 10 -23.07 -7.82 -0.09
CA GLU A 10 -22.69 -8.87 0.86
C GLU A 10 -21.38 -9.56 0.45
N ARG A 11 -21.19 -9.84 -0.85
CA ARG A 11 -19.91 -10.34 -1.39
C ARG A 11 -18.78 -9.34 -1.18
N LEU A 12 -19.02 -8.06 -1.46
CA LEU A 12 -18.00 -7.03 -1.29
C LEU A 12 -17.54 -6.93 0.17
N VAL A 13 -18.48 -6.97 1.11
CA VAL A 13 -18.21 -6.92 2.55
C VAL A 13 -17.43 -8.15 2.99
N HIS A 14 -17.81 -9.33 2.53
CA HIS A 14 -17.10 -10.57 2.82
C HIS A 14 -15.65 -10.55 2.32
N ASP A 15 -15.43 -10.14 1.07
CA ASP A 15 -14.09 -10.10 0.45
C ASP A 15 -13.18 -9.07 1.14
N LEU A 16 -13.72 -7.87 1.41
CA LEU A 16 -13.00 -6.81 2.14
C LEU A 16 -12.73 -7.18 3.60
N GLY A 17 -13.59 -8.01 4.21
CA GLY A 17 -13.39 -8.58 5.54
C GLY A 17 -12.25 -9.58 5.57
N ALA A 18 -12.15 -10.45 4.57
CA ALA A 18 -11.05 -11.42 4.45
C ALA A 18 -9.69 -10.73 4.21
N ASP A 19 -9.69 -9.62 3.45
CA ASP A 19 -8.51 -8.79 3.21
C ASP A 19 -7.93 -8.14 4.48
N ALA A 20 -8.72 -8.04 5.56
CA ALA A 20 -8.28 -7.48 6.84
C ALA A 20 -7.37 -8.42 7.63
N GLU A 21 -7.35 -9.73 7.32
CA GLU A 21 -6.61 -10.72 8.10
C GLU A 21 -5.19 -10.96 7.55
N PRO A 22 -4.20 -11.19 8.44
CA PRO A 22 -2.83 -11.44 8.01
C PRO A 22 -2.72 -12.86 7.45
N SER A 23 -2.92 -13.01 6.15
CA SER A 23 -2.80 -14.29 5.45
C SER A 23 -1.34 -14.65 5.15
N LEU A 24 -1.07 -15.94 4.92
CA LEU A 24 0.25 -16.40 4.47
C LEU A 24 0.64 -15.75 3.13
N ASN A 25 -0.33 -15.53 2.25
CA ASN A 25 -0.12 -14.84 0.97
C ASN A 25 0.32 -13.39 1.20
N TYR A 26 -0.33 -12.68 2.13
CA TYR A 26 0.04 -11.32 2.51
C TYR A 26 1.49 -11.27 3.03
N LEU A 27 1.88 -12.18 3.92
CA LEU A 27 3.24 -12.22 4.45
C LEU A 27 4.27 -12.53 3.37
N PHE A 28 4.01 -13.54 2.53
CA PHE A 28 4.90 -13.93 1.43
C PHE A 28 5.12 -12.78 0.44
N LEU A 29 4.05 -12.11 0.02
CA LEU A 29 4.10 -10.96 -0.88
C LEU A 29 4.82 -9.78 -0.22
N THR A 30 4.60 -9.52 1.07
CA THR A 30 5.28 -8.46 1.83
C THR A 30 6.79 -8.71 1.89
N VAL A 31 7.21 -9.93 2.24
CA VAL A 31 8.63 -10.30 2.30
C VAL A 31 9.28 -10.18 0.92
N SER A 32 8.61 -10.68 -0.12
CA SER A 32 9.11 -10.62 -1.51
C SER A 32 9.24 -9.18 -1.99
N ALA A 33 8.22 -8.34 -1.76
CA ALA A 33 8.27 -6.91 -2.10
C ALA A 33 9.39 -6.19 -1.35
N CYS A 34 9.60 -6.48 -0.05
CA CYS A 34 10.68 -5.88 0.73
C CYS A 34 12.07 -6.27 0.21
N ALA A 35 12.26 -7.54 -0.17
CA ALA A 35 13.51 -7.99 -0.77
C ALA A 35 13.79 -7.26 -2.09
N ILE A 36 12.80 -7.18 -2.99
CA ILE A 36 12.93 -6.48 -4.28
C ILE A 36 13.17 -4.98 -4.06
N ALA A 37 12.41 -4.33 -3.17
CA ALA A 37 12.54 -2.91 -2.85
C ALA A 37 13.94 -2.60 -2.32
N THR A 38 14.48 -3.45 -1.45
CA THR A 38 15.82 -3.22 -0.89
C THR A 38 16.89 -3.36 -1.96
N MET A 39 16.81 -4.36 -2.84
CA MET A 39 17.72 -4.48 -3.98
C MET A 39 17.60 -3.29 -4.95
N GLY A 40 16.38 -2.78 -5.16
CA GLY A 40 16.12 -1.59 -5.95
C GLY A 40 16.74 -0.32 -5.35
N LEU A 41 16.65 -0.15 -4.03
CA LEU A 41 17.30 0.95 -3.31
C LEU A 41 18.83 0.86 -3.38
N LEU A 42 19.40 -0.33 -3.20
CA LEU A 42 20.84 -0.57 -3.33
C LEU A 42 21.36 -0.26 -4.74
N SER A 43 20.56 -0.55 -5.76
CA SER A 43 20.88 -0.28 -7.16
C SER A 43 20.46 1.13 -7.61
N ASN A 44 19.92 1.95 -6.70
CA ASN A 44 19.34 3.27 -6.97
C ASN A 44 18.41 3.29 -8.21
N SER A 45 17.54 2.28 -8.33
CA SER A 45 16.65 2.07 -9.49
C SER A 45 15.19 2.31 -9.11
N THR A 46 14.66 3.46 -9.48
CA THR A 46 13.25 3.84 -9.26
C THR A 46 12.28 2.82 -9.87
N ALA A 47 12.59 2.28 -11.06
CA ALA A 47 11.73 1.30 -11.74
C ALA A 47 11.56 0.01 -10.94
N VAL A 48 12.63 -0.50 -10.31
CA VAL A 48 12.58 -1.71 -9.47
C VAL A 48 11.80 -1.43 -8.18
N ILE A 49 11.98 -0.24 -7.59
CA ILE A 49 11.25 0.20 -6.40
C ILE A 49 9.74 0.28 -6.69
N ILE A 50 9.35 0.87 -7.82
CA ILE A 50 7.94 0.94 -8.25
C ILE A 50 7.37 -0.47 -8.48
N GLY A 51 8.15 -1.36 -9.12
CA GLY A 51 7.76 -2.75 -9.30
C GLY A 51 7.47 -3.46 -7.97
N ALA A 52 8.29 -3.22 -6.95
CA ALA A 52 8.06 -3.74 -5.60
C ALA A 52 6.76 -3.19 -4.97
N MET A 53 6.43 -1.92 -5.20
CA MET A 53 5.19 -1.31 -4.69
C MET A 53 3.92 -1.94 -5.28
N ILE A 54 3.95 -2.32 -6.55
CA ILE A 54 2.81 -2.99 -7.21
C ILE A 54 2.55 -4.38 -6.60
N ILE A 55 3.62 -5.07 -6.20
CA ILE A 55 3.55 -6.40 -5.57
C ILE A 55 3.09 -6.28 -4.10
N ALA A 56 3.41 -5.16 -3.45
CA ALA A 56 3.16 -4.97 -2.03
C ALA A 56 1.65 -5.07 -1.69
N PRO A 57 1.26 -6.02 -0.83
CA PRO A 57 -0.14 -6.33 -0.57
C PRO A 57 -0.82 -5.37 0.42
N LEU A 58 -0.20 -4.22 0.74
CA LEU A 58 -0.67 -3.29 1.78
C LEU A 58 -2.06 -2.71 1.51
N MET A 59 -2.50 -2.67 0.25
CA MET A 59 -3.85 -2.25 -0.09
C MET A 59 -4.94 -3.17 0.49
N MET A 60 -4.69 -4.47 0.67
CA MET A 60 -5.70 -5.41 1.22
C MET A 60 -6.17 -4.97 2.61
N PRO A 61 -5.29 -4.89 3.64
CA PRO A 61 -5.74 -4.50 4.98
C PRO A 61 -6.20 -3.04 5.06
N LEU A 62 -5.70 -2.14 4.20
CA LEU A 62 -6.20 -0.76 4.15
C LEU A 62 -7.65 -0.67 3.64
N ARG A 63 -8.01 -1.51 2.67
CA ARG A 63 -9.40 -1.60 2.20
C ARG A 63 -10.32 -2.19 3.26
N GLY A 64 -9.87 -3.23 3.98
CA GLY A 64 -10.58 -3.78 5.14
C GLY A 64 -10.78 -2.76 6.25
N LEU A 65 -9.76 -1.95 6.55
CA LEU A 65 -9.84 -0.84 7.50
C LEU A 65 -10.89 0.20 7.09
N ALA A 66 -10.91 0.58 5.81
CA ALA A 66 -11.87 1.56 5.29
C ALA A 66 -13.32 1.05 5.39
N LEU A 67 -13.55 -0.24 5.11
CA LEU A 67 -14.87 -0.85 5.30
C LEU A 67 -15.25 -0.90 6.77
N ALA A 68 -14.34 -1.33 7.64
CA ALA A 68 -14.59 -1.40 9.08
C ALA A 68 -14.92 -0.03 9.69
N ALA A 69 -14.27 1.04 9.21
CA ALA A 69 -14.57 2.40 9.61
C ALA A 69 -15.95 2.86 9.11
N LEU A 70 -16.35 2.46 7.90
CA LEU A 70 -17.66 2.77 7.33
C LEU A 70 -18.81 2.07 8.10
N GLU A 71 -18.61 0.81 8.49
CA GLU A 71 -19.59 0.02 9.23
C GLU A 71 -19.56 0.26 10.76
N GLY A 72 -18.55 0.99 11.27
CA GLY A 72 -18.35 1.18 12.70
C GLY A 72 -17.91 -0.10 13.44
N ASN A 73 -17.32 -1.06 12.73
CA ASN A 73 -16.90 -2.34 13.28
C ASN A 73 -15.49 -2.24 13.90
N PHE A 74 -15.44 -1.88 15.19
CA PHE A 74 -14.18 -1.74 15.93
C PHE A 74 -13.31 -3.00 15.97
N GLN A 75 -13.92 -4.19 15.95
CA GLN A 75 -13.16 -5.44 15.94
C GLN A 75 -12.38 -5.60 14.63
N MET A 76 -13.02 -5.29 13.50
CA MET A 76 -12.38 -5.35 12.18
C MET A 76 -11.38 -4.22 11.95
N VAL A 77 -11.60 -3.04 12.55
CA VAL A 77 -10.60 -1.96 12.59
C VAL A 77 -9.33 -2.44 13.29
N SER A 78 -9.46 -3.03 14.48
CA SER A 78 -8.31 -3.53 15.24
C SER A 78 -7.57 -4.65 14.50
N LYS A 79 -8.29 -5.59 13.86
CA LYS A 79 -7.68 -6.62 13.01
C LYS A 79 -6.88 -6.02 11.85
N SER A 80 -7.48 -5.12 11.08
CA SER A 80 -6.82 -4.47 9.93
C SER A 80 -5.57 -3.70 10.36
N LEU A 81 -5.65 -2.97 11.47
CA LEU A 81 -4.52 -2.22 12.02
C LEU A 81 -3.41 -3.15 12.51
N THR A 82 -3.76 -4.28 13.11
CA THR A 82 -2.80 -5.32 13.51
C THR A 82 -2.11 -5.93 12.29
N THR A 83 -2.84 -6.21 11.20
CA THR A 83 -2.28 -6.71 9.94
C THR A 83 -1.31 -5.72 9.31
N VAL A 84 -1.67 -4.44 9.24
CA VAL A 84 -0.77 -3.37 8.77
C VAL A 84 0.46 -3.27 9.68
N GLY A 85 0.26 -3.36 11.00
CA GLY A 85 1.34 -3.35 11.98
C GLY A 85 2.33 -4.50 11.80
N ILE A 86 1.83 -5.72 11.60
CA ILE A 86 2.66 -6.91 11.32
C ILE A 86 3.42 -6.74 10.01
N GLY A 87 2.75 -6.32 8.94
CA GLY A 87 3.40 -6.09 7.64
C GLY A 87 4.50 -5.03 7.72
N THR A 88 4.23 -3.94 8.42
CA THR A 88 5.19 -2.86 8.66
C THR A 88 6.38 -3.35 9.48
N LEU A 89 6.13 -4.10 10.55
CA LEU A 89 7.18 -4.65 11.40
C LEU A 89 8.08 -5.63 10.62
N VAL A 90 7.49 -6.50 9.81
CA VAL A 90 8.24 -7.41 8.92
C VAL A 90 9.10 -6.61 7.94
N ALA A 91 8.54 -5.56 7.32
CA ALA A 91 9.27 -4.71 6.39
C ALA A 91 10.46 -4.00 7.06
N VAL A 92 10.25 -3.43 8.24
CA VAL A 92 11.31 -2.74 9.02
C VAL A 92 12.41 -3.71 9.43
N VAL A 93 12.05 -4.90 9.94
CA VAL A 93 13.02 -5.93 10.34
C VAL A 93 13.83 -6.40 9.13
N MET A 94 13.18 -6.64 7.99
CA MET A 94 13.86 -7.02 6.75
C MET A 94 14.82 -5.93 6.27
N ALA A 95 14.36 -4.68 6.19
CA ALA A 95 15.20 -3.55 5.78
C ALA A 95 16.39 -3.37 6.73
N TRP A 96 16.18 -3.50 8.05
CA TRP A 96 17.26 -3.45 9.03
C TRP A 96 18.26 -4.58 8.87
N MET A 97 17.81 -5.82 8.69
CA MET A 97 18.68 -6.98 8.47
C MET A 97 19.53 -6.79 7.21
N VAL A 98 18.91 -6.40 6.09
CA VAL A 98 19.64 -6.19 4.84
C VAL A 98 20.61 -5.00 4.98
N GLY A 99 20.20 -3.90 5.60
CA GLY A 99 21.09 -2.76 5.86
C GLY A 99 22.30 -3.14 6.70
N ARG A 100 22.13 -4.02 7.70
CA ARG A 100 23.24 -4.55 8.52
C ARG A 100 24.17 -5.47 7.74
N ILE A 101 23.64 -6.29 6.83
CA ILE A 101 24.44 -7.20 5.99
C ILE A 101 25.25 -6.41 4.96
N VAL A 102 24.65 -5.39 4.34
CA VAL A 102 25.30 -4.61 3.28
C VAL A 102 26.32 -3.62 3.86
N GLY A 103 26.11 -3.11 5.07
CA GLY A 103 27.10 -2.30 5.78
C GLY A 103 27.39 -0.93 5.14
N LEU A 104 26.45 -0.38 4.38
CA LEU A 104 26.58 0.93 3.72
C LEU A 104 26.73 2.06 4.76
N PRO A 105 27.76 2.93 4.62
CA PRO A 105 27.85 4.16 5.40
C PRO A 105 26.64 5.05 5.11
N ALA A 106 26.08 5.69 6.13
CA ALA A 106 24.96 6.63 5.98
C ALA A 106 25.28 7.83 5.05
N SER A 107 26.56 8.06 4.75
CA SER A 107 27.03 9.09 3.82
C SER A 107 26.90 8.71 2.33
N GLU A 108 26.58 7.45 2.00
CA GLU A 108 26.40 6.97 0.62
C GLU A 108 24.95 6.54 0.33
N PHE A 109 23.97 7.10 1.04
CA PHE A 109 22.57 6.86 0.68
C PHE A 109 22.26 7.43 -0.72
N GLY A 110 21.72 6.57 -1.59
CA GLY A 110 21.27 6.95 -2.92
C GLY A 110 20.18 8.03 -2.87
N GLN A 111 20.02 8.76 -3.98
CA GLN A 111 19.03 9.83 -4.08
C GLN A 111 17.60 9.34 -3.81
N GLU A 112 17.29 8.08 -4.15
CA GLU A 112 15.98 7.46 -3.88
C GLU A 112 15.67 7.26 -2.39
N ILE A 113 16.70 7.10 -1.54
CA ILE A 113 16.50 7.02 -0.09
C ILE A 113 16.24 8.43 0.46
N LEU A 114 17.05 9.40 0.04
CA LEU A 114 16.96 10.78 0.52
C LEU A 114 15.65 11.45 0.11
N SER A 115 15.18 11.23 -1.11
CA SER A 115 13.93 11.80 -1.62
C SER A 115 12.70 11.35 -0.82
N ARG A 116 12.74 10.15 -0.22
CA ARG A 116 11.68 9.56 0.61
C ARG A 116 11.79 9.91 2.10
N THR A 117 12.81 10.67 2.49
CA THR A 117 12.97 11.12 3.89
C THR A 117 12.41 12.53 4.12
N GLN A 118 12.03 13.24 3.06
CA GLN A 118 11.57 14.64 3.11
C GLN A 118 10.23 14.82 2.39
N PRO A 119 9.12 14.31 2.94
CA PRO A 119 7.79 14.57 2.38
C PRO A 119 7.44 16.06 2.48
N ASN A 120 6.68 16.56 1.50
CA ASN A 120 6.28 17.96 1.38
C ASN A 120 4.74 18.12 1.32
N LEU A 121 4.22 19.34 1.50
CA LEU A 121 2.79 19.64 1.40
C LEU A 121 2.21 19.33 0.01
N ALA A 122 3.03 19.40 -1.04
CA ALA A 122 2.63 19.00 -2.38
C ALA A 122 2.23 17.52 -2.43
N ASP A 123 2.95 16.67 -1.70
CA ASP A 123 2.70 15.23 -1.64
C ASP A 123 1.33 14.95 -0.98
N LEU A 124 1.04 15.67 0.11
CA LEU A 124 -0.28 15.59 0.74
C LEU A 124 -1.42 16.01 -0.23
N GLY A 125 -1.21 17.06 -1.01
CA GLY A 125 -2.16 17.51 -2.02
C GLY A 125 -2.44 16.46 -3.09
N VAL A 126 -1.39 15.79 -3.58
CA VAL A 126 -1.50 14.69 -4.54
C VAL A 126 -2.25 13.50 -3.93
N ALA A 127 -1.93 13.11 -2.69
CA ALA A 127 -2.62 12.01 -2.01
C ALA A 127 -4.13 12.26 -1.86
N ILE A 128 -4.54 13.47 -1.46
CA ILE A 128 -5.95 13.85 -1.32
C ILE A 128 -6.65 13.81 -2.69
N ALA A 129 -6.05 14.40 -3.72
CA ALA A 129 -6.61 14.42 -5.06
C ALA A 129 -6.75 13.01 -5.65
N ALA A 130 -5.72 12.17 -5.53
CA ALA A 130 -5.73 10.79 -5.98
C ALA A 130 -6.77 9.94 -5.24
N GLY A 131 -6.94 10.15 -3.93
CA GLY A 131 -7.99 9.50 -3.14
C GLY A 131 -9.40 9.87 -3.62
N ALA A 132 -9.65 11.17 -3.86
CA ALA A 132 -10.93 11.65 -4.39
C ALA A 132 -11.24 11.07 -5.78
N VAL A 133 -10.26 11.08 -6.70
CA VAL A 133 -10.41 10.49 -8.03
C VAL A 133 -10.65 8.98 -7.94
N SER A 134 -9.91 8.27 -7.09
CA SER A 134 -10.06 6.81 -6.91
C SER A 134 -11.45 6.45 -6.38
N GLY A 135 -11.97 7.22 -5.42
CA GLY A 135 -13.32 7.05 -4.89
C GLY A 135 -14.39 7.29 -5.96
N PHE A 136 -14.24 8.36 -6.74
CA PHE A 136 -15.17 8.70 -7.83
C PHE A 136 -15.10 7.71 -9.00
N ALA A 137 -13.91 7.21 -9.34
CA ALA A 137 -13.70 6.20 -10.37
C ALA A 137 -14.30 4.84 -9.98
N LYS A 138 -14.24 4.48 -8.69
CA LYS A 138 -14.77 3.21 -8.19
C LYS A 138 -16.29 3.09 -8.35
N ILE A 139 -17.03 4.19 -8.33
CA ILE A 139 -18.48 4.21 -8.52
C ILE A 139 -18.91 4.37 -10.00
N ARG A 140 -17.95 4.57 -10.92
CA ARG A 140 -18.22 4.79 -12.35
C ARG A 140 -17.38 3.85 -13.24
N PRO A 141 -17.99 2.79 -13.80
CA PRO A 141 -17.29 1.84 -14.66
C PRO A 141 -16.60 2.50 -15.87
N GLN A 142 -17.16 3.61 -16.39
CA GLN A 142 -16.63 4.30 -17.58
C GLN A 142 -15.27 4.96 -17.36
N ILE A 143 -14.85 5.17 -16.12
CA ILE A 143 -13.59 5.83 -15.76
C ILE A 143 -12.75 4.96 -14.82
N SER A 144 -13.00 3.65 -14.77
CA SER A 144 -12.25 2.74 -13.91
C SER A 144 -10.76 2.67 -14.27
N ASP A 145 -10.37 3.00 -15.50
CA ASP A 145 -8.95 3.14 -15.89
C ASP A 145 -8.21 4.23 -15.11
N ALA A 146 -8.94 5.24 -14.60
CA ALA A 146 -8.38 6.28 -13.76
C ALA A 146 -7.85 5.74 -12.42
N LEU A 147 -8.34 4.59 -11.92
CA LEU A 147 -7.82 3.95 -10.71
C LEU A 147 -6.37 3.47 -10.89
N ALA A 148 -6.01 2.98 -12.08
CA ALA A 148 -4.63 2.60 -12.37
C ALA A 148 -3.73 3.85 -12.40
N GLY A 149 -4.22 4.94 -13.00
CA GLY A 149 -3.54 6.23 -13.02
C GLY A 149 -3.29 6.80 -11.62
N THR A 150 -4.31 6.80 -10.75
CA THR A 150 -4.16 7.29 -9.36
C THR A 150 -3.22 6.42 -8.54
N ALA A 151 -3.25 5.10 -8.71
CA ALA A 151 -2.32 4.19 -8.05
C ALA A 151 -0.86 4.49 -8.44
N ILE A 152 -0.60 4.74 -9.73
CA ILE A 152 0.73 5.12 -10.22
C ILE A 152 1.13 6.49 -9.67
N SER A 153 0.25 7.49 -9.72
CA SER A 153 0.55 8.83 -9.20
C SER A 153 0.93 8.83 -7.72
N VAL A 154 0.22 8.04 -6.90
CA VAL A 154 0.54 7.89 -5.48
C VAL A 154 1.81 7.09 -5.25
N ALA A 155 2.11 6.09 -6.09
CA ALA A 155 3.35 5.32 -6.01
C ALA A 155 4.61 6.11 -6.42
N LEU A 156 4.45 7.08 -7.34
CA LEU A 156 5.53 7.94 -7.83
C LEU A 156 5.89 9.06 -6.85
N MET A 157 4.93 9.45 -6.02
CA MET A 157 5.18 10.39 -4.94
C MET A 157 6.06 9.72 -3.87
N PRO A 158 7.11 10.39 -3.35
CA PRO A 158 7.88 9.84 -2.25
C PRO A 158 6.95 9.64 -1.03
N PRO A 159 6.72 8.41 -0.56
CA PRO A 159 5.99 8.15 0.68
C PRO A 159 6.82 8.55 1.91
#